data_AF-A0A851D5S9-F1
#
_entry.id   AF-A0A851D5S9-F1
#
_cell.length_a   1.000
_cell.length_b   1.000
_cell.length_c   1.000
_cell.angle_alpha   90.00
_cell.angle_beta   90.00
_cell.angle_gamma   90.00
#
_symmetry.space_group_name_H-M   'P 1'
#
loop_
_entity.id
_entity.type
_entity.pdbx_description
1 polymer ?
#
loop_
_entity_poly.entity_id
_entity_poly.type
_entity_poly.pdbx_seq_one_letter_code
_entity_poly.pdbx_strand_id
1 'polypeptide(L)'
;GLLQPAGPGCFHYLPPTLRAMEKLVRVMDEEMAALGGQKLSMPSLSSAELWQASGRWQLMGPELFRLRDRHGKSYCLGPTHEEAVTELVASQSNLSYKQLPLRLYQITRKFRDEPKPRFGLLRSREFYMKDMYTFDASEEAARQTYELVCGAYGRLFGRLGLPFVKVRADTGSIGGTMSHEFQLPAEVGEDRLVLCPGGHFAANVETLNEEQTSCPTCGEKLTQTRGIEVGHTFYLGTKYSSVSNAAFYSPENKPQLAEMGCYGLGVSRILAASIEVLSTEDGIRWPSLIAPYQLCFIPPKRGSKEEEEEGAVRLERLYDDLAEALPHLAGDSVLDDRTQLTIGKRVKDANKLGYPYVVIAGKRVCEDPPVFEVWNQSTGEVLFLTKEGVIELLSKVEVP
;
A
#
# COMPACT_ATOMS: atom_id res chain seq x y z
N GLY A 1 6.54 -8.23 17.10
CA GLY A 1 7.60 -8.55 16.13
C GLY A 1 7.57 -7.69 14.88
N LEU A 2 6.40 -7.18 14.49
CA LEU A 2 6.23 -6.32 13.32
C LEU A 2 6.20 -4.81 13.68
N LEU A 3 5.39 -4.48 14.68
CA LEU A 3 5.20 -3.10 15.15
C LEU A 3 5.45 -3.02 16.66
N GLN A 4 5.88 -1.83 17.10
CA GLN A 4 5.92 -1.45 18.52
C GLN A 4 5.24 -0.08 18.68
N PRO A 5 4.22 0.07 19.54
CA PRO A 5 3.61 1.37 19.81
C PRO A 5 4.65 2.36 20.37
N ALA A 6 4.69 3.56 19.80
CA ALA A 6 5.53 4.68 20.26
C ALA A 6 4.70 5.70 21.08
N GLY A 7 3.40 5.75 20.81
CA GLY A 7 2.42 6.61 21.48
C GLY A 7 1.04 6.39 20.85
N PRO A 8 -0.02 7.10 21.31
CA PRO A 8 -1.34 6.96 20.72
C PRO A 8 -1.30 7.23 19.21
N GLY A 9 -1.66 6.24 18.39
CA GLY A 9 -1.63 6.37 16.93
C GLY A 9 -0.25 6.57 16.29
N CYS A 10 0.85 6.25 16.99
CA CYS A 10 2.21 6.34 16.47
C CYS A 10 2.95 5.01 16.72
N PHE A 11 3.69 4.52 15.72
CA PHE A 11 4.29 3.19 15.77
C PHE A 11 5.74 3.21 15.28
N HIS A 12 6.60 2.46 15.96
CA HIS A 12 7.88 2.03 15.42
C HIS A 12 7.66 0.84 14.49
N TYR A 13 8.19 0.96 13.28
CA TYR A 13 8.19 -0.09 12.27
C TYR A 13 9.44 -0.93 12.48
N LEU A 14 9.27 -2.19 12.88
CA LEU A 14 10.40 -3.10 13.10
C LEU A 14 10.91 -3.63 11.74
N PRO A 15 12.12 -4.22 11.67
CA PRO A 15 12.77 -4.52 10.40
C PRO A 15 11.91 -5.29 9.38
N PRO A 16 11.12 -6.34 9.74
CA PRO A 16 10.28 -7.02 8.77
C PRO A 16 9.20 -6.12 8.16
N THR A 17 8.57 -5.26 8.98
CA THR A 17 7.54 -4.33 8.51
C THR A 17 8.13 -3.23 7.63
N LEU A 18 9.30 -2.70 7.99
CA LEU A 18 9.98 -1.71 7.15
C LEU A 18 10.33 -2.31 5.78
N ARG A 19 10.86 -3.54 5.76
CA ARG A 19 11.17 -4.26 4.53
C ARG A 19 9.93 -4.49 3.65
N ALA A 20 8.81 -4.91 4.24
CA ALA A 20 7.54 -5.07 3.51
C ALA A 20 7.02 -3.72 2.97
N MET A 21 7.16 -2.64 3.74
CA MET A 21 6.79 -1.28 3.33
C MET A 21 7.64 -0.83 2.14
N GLU A 22 8.95 -1.04 2.16
CA GLU A 22 9.85 -0.70 1.06
C GLU A 22 9.52 -1.46 -0.22
N LYS A 23 9.19 -2.75 -0.13
CA LYS A 23 8.70 -3.55 -1.27
C LYS A 23 7.39 -3.00 -1.83
N LEU A 24 6.43 -2.67 -0.97
CA LEU A 24 5.18 -2.04 -1.39
C LEU A 24 5.43 -0.71 -2.11
N VAL A 25 6.37 0.10 -1.61
CA VAL A 25 6.79 1.35 -2.24
C VAL A 25 7.38 1.13 -3.63
N ARG A 26 8.22 0.10 -3.83
CA ARG A 26 8.77 -0.23 -5.16
C ARG A 26 7.66 -0.59 -6.15
N VAL A 27 6.73 -1.46 -5.77
CA VAL A 27 5.59 -1.84 -6.63
C VAL A 27 4.73 -0.62 -6.96
N MET A 28 4.50 0.27 -5.99
CA MET A 28 3.80 1.53 -6.25
C MET A 28 4.58 2.43 -7.22
N ASP A 29 5.88 2.59 -7.04
CA ASP A 29 6.73 3.42 -7.89
C ASP A 29 6.72 2.92 -9.34
N GLU A 30 6.73 1.60 -9.57
CA GLU A 30 6.60 1.01 -10.91
C GLU A 30 5.28 1.39 -11.58
N GLU A 31 4.15 1.25 -10.88
CA GLU A 31 2.84 1.62 -11.43
C GLU A 31 2.73 3.13 -11.69
N MET A 32 3.31 3.96 -10.82
CA MET A 32 3.31 5.42 -11.01
C MET A 32 4.26 5.83 -12.15
N ALA A 33 5.43 5.18 -12.29
CA ALA A 33 6.36 5.42 -13.38
C ALA A 33 5.77 5.00 -14.74
N ALA A 34 5.03 3.89 -14.79
CA ALA A 34 4.30 3.46 -15.99
C ALA A 34 3.24 4.47 -16.48
N LEU A 35 2.73 5.33 -15.58
CA LEU A 35 1.85 6.46 -15.92
C LEU A 35 2.59 7.72 -16.38
N GLY A 36 3.93 7.69 -16.43
CA GLY A 36 4.77 8.87 -16.61
C GLY A 36 4.84 9.77 -15.37
N GLY A 37 4.48 9.24 -14.20
CA GLY A 37 4.55 9.94 -12.92
C GLY A 37 5.98 10.33 -12.55
N GLN A 38 6.16 11.57 -12.13
CA GLN A 38 7.43 12.13 -11.68
C GLN A 38 7.46 12.18 -10.15
N LYS A 39 8.38 11.41 -9.57
CA LYS A 39 8.53 11.34 -8.11
C LYS A 39 9.27 12.58 -7.61
N LEU A 40 8.75 13.21 -6.57
CA LEU A 40 9.37 14.34 -5.87
C LEU A 40 9.25 14.17 -4.35
N SER A 41 9.82 15.11 -3.60
CA SER A 41 9.75 15.13 -2.14
C SER A 41 9.35 16.53 -1.68
N MET A 42 8.17 16.67 -1.08
CA MET A 42 7.70 17.90 -0.47
C MET A 42 7.92 17.86 1.05
N PRO A 43 8.21 19.02 1.69
CA PRO A 43 8.34 19.09 3.14
C PRO A 43 7.07 18.61 3.87
N SER A 44 7.24 17.88 4.96
CA SER A 44 6.13 17.59 5.89
C SER A 44 5.73 18.82 6.71
N LEU A 45 6.62 19.81 6.83
CA LEU A 45 6.33 21.08 7.49
C LEU A 45 5.82 22.09 6.44
N SER A 46 4.55 22.45 6.51
CA SER A 46 3.90 23.38 5.58
C SER A 46 3.57 24.70 6.27
N SER A 47 3.70 25.82 5.55
CA SER A 47 3.48 27.14 6.13
C SER A 47 1.98 27.42 6.28
N ALA A 48 1.59 28.11 7.34
CA ALA A 48 0.18 28.44 7.57
C ALA A 48 -0.41 29.31 6.45
N GLU A 49 0.40 30.16 5.82
CA GLU A 49 -0.06 31.07 4.76
C GLU A 49 -0.65 30.31 3.57
N LEU A 50 -0.03 29.19 3.15
CA LEU A 50 -0.52 28.36 2.04
C LEU A 50 -1.92 27.79 2.34
N TRP A 51 -2.11 27.28 3.55
CA TRP A 51 -3.37 26.70 4.01
C TRP A 51 -4.45 27.75 4.29
N GLN A 52 -4.05 28.95 4.66
CA GLN A 52 -4.95 30.08 4.83
C GLN A 52 -5.46 30.58 3.47
N ALA A 53 -4.58 30.61 2.45
CA ALA A 53 -4.96 30.99 1.09
C ALA A 53 -6.03 30.05 0.51
N SER A 54 -5.93 28.74 0.76
CA SER A 54 -6.96 27.77 0.36
C SER A 54 -8.20 27.75 1.27
N GLY A 55 -8.19 28.48 2.39
CA GLY A 55 -9.21 28.43 3.44
C GLY A 55 -9.23 27.15 4.28
N ARG A 56 -8.35 26.18 3.97
CA ARG A 56 -8.34 24.88 4.65
C ARG A 56 -7.72 24.92 6.05
N TRP A 57 -6.96 25.97 6.37
CA TRP A 57 -6.38 26.14 7.71
C TRP A 57 -7.44 26.08 8.82
N GLN A 58 -8.58 26.75 8.65
CA GLN A 58 -9.68 26.71 9.61
C GLN A 58 -10.58 25.48 9.38
N LEU A 59 -10.87 25.14 8.12
CA LEU A 59 -11.77 24.04 7.76
C LEU A 59 -11.32 22.69 8.33
N MET A 60 -10.02 22.42 8.37
CA MET A 60 -9.47 21.16 8.91
C MET A 60 -9.62 21.03 10.43
N GLY A 61 -9.99 22.11 11.14
CA GLY A 61 -10.36 22.03 12.54
C GLY A 61 -9.26 21.41 13.44
N PRO A 62 -9.61 20.57 14.42
CA PRO A 62 -8.65 19.99 15.37
C PRO A 62 -7.77 18.88 14.77
N GLU A 63 -8.13 18.31 13.61
CA GLU A 63 -7.34 17.24 12.99
C GLU A 63 -6.02 17.75 12.39
N LEU A 64 -5.90 19.06 12.17
CA LEU A 64 -4.68 19.69 11.69
C LEU A 64 -3.72 19.97 12.86
N PHE A 65 -2.60 19.26 12.89
CA PHE A 65 -1.49 19.60 13.78
C PHE A 65 -0.92 20.97 13.40
N ARG A 66 -1.08 21.95 14.29
CA ARG A 66 -0.54 23.30 14.15
C ARG A 66 0.63 23.49 15.12
N LEU A 67 1.67 24.14 14.64
CA LEU A 67 2.87 24.43 15.41
C LEU A 67 3.34 25.86 15.13
N ARG A 68 4.20 26.35 16.02
CA ARG A 68 4.78 27.68 15.94
C ARG A 68 6.29 27.57 16.12
N ASP A 69 7.05 28.21 15.24
CA ASP A 69 8.51 28.23 15.36
C ASP A 69 8.98 29.21 16.45
N ARG A 70 10.29 29.25 16.69
CA ARG A 70 10.92 30.16 17.67
C ARG A 70 10.78 31.65 17.35
N HIS A 71 10.43 32.00 16.11
CA HIS A 71 10.20 33.37 15.66
C HIS A 71 8.72 33.73 15.67
N GLY A 72 7.86 32.81 16.08
CA GLY A 72 6.44 33.02 16.16
C GLY A 72 5.69 32.79 14.84
N LYS A 73 6.33 32.23 13.81
CA LYS A 73 5.70 31.87 12.54
C LYS A 73 4.93 30.56 12.67
N SER A 74 3.76 30.50 12.04
CA SER A 74 2.83 29.37 12.14
C SER A 74 3.03 28.39 10.99
N TYR A 75 2.96 27.10 11.33
CA TYR A 75 3.08 25.99 10.39
C TYR A 75 2.08 24.89 10.75
N CYS A 76 1.87 23.95 9.84
CA CYS A 76 1.26 22.67 10.13
C CYS A 76 2.15 21.50 9.72
N LEU A 77 1.93 20.35 10.33
CA LEU A 77 2.40 19.08 9.78
C LEU A 77 1.40 18.64 8.71
N GLY A 78 1.85 18.49 7.47
CA GLY A 78 1.01 18.25 6.31
C GLY A 78 0.17 16.97 6.44
N PRO A 79 -1.17 17.06 6.50
CA PRO A 79 -2.05 15.89 6.38
C PRO A 79 -2.22 15.44 4.91
N THR A 80 -1.88 16.32 3.98
CA THR A 80 -1.86 16.21 2.51
C THR A 80 -1.11 17.44 1.95
N HIS A 81 -0.99 17.57 0.64
CA HIS A 81 -0.09 18.51 -0.04
C HIS A 81 -0.70 19.25 -1.24
N GLU A 82 -2.04 19.37 -1.37
CA GLU A 82 -2.66 20.10 -2.51
C GLU A 82 -2.12 21.54 -2.62
N GLU A 83 -2.04 22.28 -1.52
CA GLU A 83 -1.55 23.66 -1.50
C GLU A 83 -0.06 23.75 -1.90
N ALA A 84 0.76 22.86 -1.35
CA ALA A 84 2.21 22.88 -1.55
C ALA A 84 2.60 22.55 -3.00
N VAL A 85 1.96 21.55 -3.61
CA VAL A 85 2.25 21.18 -5.01
C VAL A 85 1.72 22.22 -5.99
N THR A 86 0.57 22.84 -5.69
CA THR A 86 0.00 23.88 -6.55
C THR A 86 0.90 25.11 -6.54
N GLU A 87 1.38 25.52 -5.37
CA GLU A 87 2.36 26.61 -5.26
C GLU A 87 3.65 26.31 -6.01
N LEU A 88 4.16 25.07 -5.91
CA LEU A 88 5.33 24.63 -6.64
C LEU A 88 5.14 24.78 -8.16
N VAL A 89 4.00 24.36 -8.69
CA VAL A 89 3.70 24.49 -10.13
C VAL A 89 3.48 25.95 -10.51
N ALA A 90 2.76 26.74 -9.71
CA ALA A 90 2.54 28.16 -9.95
C ALA A 90 3.84 28.98 -9.97
N SER A 91 4.85 28.57 -9.19
CA SER A 91 6.17 29.22 -9.19
C SER A 91 6.95 29.04 -10.51
N GLN A 92 6.49 28.16 -11.40
CA GLN A 92 7.11 27.95 -12.72
C GLN A 92 6.57 28.99 -13.70
N SER A 93 7.37 30.00 -14.02
CA SER A 93 6.94 31.20 -14.75
C SER A 93 6.48 30.99 -16.21
N ASN A 94 6.74 29.84 -16.82
CA ASN A 94 6.53 29.60 -18.26
C ASN A 94 5.96 28.21 -18.58
N LEU A 95 5.04 27.70 -17.77
CA LEU A 95 4.43 26.39 -18.03
C LEU A 95 3.65 26.44 -19.36
N SER A 96 4.02 25.59 -20.32
CA SER A 96 3.36 25.47 -21.62
C SER A 96 2.40 24.28 -21.65
N TYR A 97 1.32 24.37 -22.41
CA TYR A 97 0.41 23.24 -22.67
C TYR A 97 1.13 21.98 -23.16
N LYS A 98 2.29 22.11 -23.82
CA LYS A 98 3.11 20.97 -24.29
C LYS A 98 3.76 20.16 -23.18
N GLN A 99 3.84 20.72 -21.97
CA GLN A 99 4.37 20.04 -20.79
C GLN A 99 3.26 19.32 -20.01
N LEU A 100 1.99 19.53 -20.38
CA LEU A 100 0.85 18.87 -19.76
C LEU A 100 0.53 17.56 -20.51
N PRO A 101 0.03 16.53 -19.80
CA PRO A 101 -0.27 16.54 -18.37
C PRO A 101 0.97 16.32 -17.49
N LEU A 102 1.07 17.10 -16.41
CA LEU A 102 2.03 16.82 -15.35
C LEU A 102 1.42 15.85 -14.35
N ARG A 103 2.19 14.85 -13.91
CA ARG A 103 1.79 13.88 -12.90
C ARG A 103 2.87 13.81 -11.84
N LEU A 104 2.70 14.55 -10.76
CA LEU A 104 3.70 14.68 -9.70
C LEU A 104 3.28 13.85 -8.51
N TYR A 105 4.16 13.03 -7.95
CA TYR A 105 3.81 12.23 -6.78
C TYR A 105 4.94 12.14 -5.77
N GLN A 106 4.59 11.82 -4.54
CA GLN A 106 5.55 11.50 -3.49
C GLN A 106 5.03 10.33 -2.66
N ILE A 107 5.93 9.72 -1.89
CA ILE A 107 5.59 8.77 -0.84
C ILE A 107 6.26 9.28 0.43
N THR A 108 5.47 9.80 1.35
CA THR A 108 6.00 10.43 2.56
C THR A 108 5.03 10.28 3.73
N ARG A 109 5.51 10.65 4.91
CA ARG A 109 4.72 10.67 6.13
C ARG A 109 3.73 11.84 6.12
N LYS A 110 2.53 11.54 6.59
CA LYS A 110 1.43 12.47 6.79
C LYS A 110 0.99 12.42 8.25
N PHE A 111 0.41 13.53 8.70
CA PHE A 111 0.04 13.73 10.09
C PHE A 111 -1.41 14.20 10.18
N ARG A 112 -2.26 13.47 10.92
CA ARG A 112 -3.63 13.86 11.24
C ARG A 112 -3.84 13.62 12.73
N ASP A 113 -4.31 14.61 13.48
CA ASP A 113 -4.58 14.46 14.91
C ASP A 113 -5.92 13.75 15.13
N GLU A 114 -5.96 12.48 14.73
CA GLU A 114 -7.12 11.62 14.83
C GLU A 114 -7.57 11.55 16.30
N PRO A 115 -8.82 11.95 16.63
CA PRO A 115 -9.28 12.05 18.01
C PRO A 115 -9.30 10.70 18.73
N LYS A 116 -9.51 9.59 18.00
CA LYS A 116 -9.51 8.23 18.56
C LYS A 116 -8.73 7.28 17.66
N PRO A 117 -7.38 7.29 17.73
CA PRO A 117 -6.55 6.38 16.95
C PRO A 117 -6.83 4.94 17.38
N ARG A 118 -7.08 4.06 16.42
CA ARG A 118 -7.53 2.69 16.66
C ARG A 118 -7.07 1.76 15.54
N PHE A 119 -7.15 0.45 15.79
CA PHE A 119 -6.83 -0.58 14.79
C PHE A 119 -5.41 -0.46 14.19
N GLY A 120 -4.43 -0.07 15.01
CA GLY A 120 -3.03 -0.05 14.59
C GLY A 120 -2.76 0.96 13.46
N LEU A 121 -2.25 0.45 12.33
CA LEU A 121 -1.93 1.26 11.15
C LEU A 121 -3.16 1.62 10.30
N LEU A 122 -4.34 1.04 10.58
CA LEU A 122 -5.55 1.37 9.82
C LEU A 122 -6.02 2.80 10.12
N ARG A 123 -5.93 3.23 11.39
CA ARG A 123 -6.34 4.55 11.84
C ARG A 123 -5.35 5.12 12.88
N SER A 124 -4.23 5.60 12.36
CA SER A 124 -3.13 6.20 13.12
C SER A 124 -3.07 7.72 12.94
N ARG A 125 -2.21 8.40 13.70
CA ARG A 125 -1.96 9.85 13.59
C ARG A 125 -0.80 10.19 12.68
N GLU A 126 0.19 9.32 12.64
CA GLU A 126 1.32 9.36 11.70
C GLU A 126 1.24 8.12 10.79
N PHE A 127 1.27 8.33 9.48
CA PHE A 127 1.13 7.27 8.49
C PHE A 127 1.85 7.60 7.19
N TYR A 128 2.20 6.58 6.41
CA TYR A 128 2.76 6.76 5.08
C TYR A 128 1.64 6.82 4.04
N MET A 129 1.76 7.78 3.13
CA MET A 129 0.83 7.94 2.02
C MET A 129 1.62 8.19 0.74
N LYS A 130 1.17 7.55 -0.34
CA LYS A 130 1.48 7.95 -1.71
C LYS A 130 0.41 8.93 -2.13
N ASP A 131 0.78 10.15 -2.45
CA ASP A 131 -0.10 11.20 -2.94
C ASP A 131 0.44 11.68 -4.29
N MET A 132 -0.42 11.59 -5.31
CA MET A 132 -0.16 12.09 -6.65
C MET A 132 -1.10 13.25 -6.95
N TYR A 133 -0.59 14.24 -7.68
CA TYR A 133 -1.30 15.42 -8.12
C TYR A 133 -1.08 15.60 -9.62
N THR A 134 -2.17 15.80 -10.36
CA THR A 134 -2.11 15.98 -11.81
C THR A 134 -2.52 17.39 -12.20
N PHE A 135 -1.92 17.89 -13.28
CA PHE A 135 -2.22 19.18 -13.87
C PHE A 135 -2.45 18.94 -15.37
N ASP A 136 -3.66 19.17 -15.81
CA ASP A 136 -4.15 18.84 -17.15
C ASP A 136 -4.65 20.12 -17.84
N ALA A 137 -4.62 20.13 -19.18
CA ALA A 137 -4.91 21.33 -19.98
C ALA A 137 -6.42 21.61 -20.13
N SER A 138 -7.27 20.63 -19.87
CA SER A 138 -8.73 20.74 -19.97
C SER A 138 -9.42 19.70 -19.10
N GLU A 139 -10.72 19.89 -18.84
CA GLU A 139 -11.52 18.95 -18.07
C GLU A 139 -11.55 17.56 -18.71
N GLU A 140 -11.69 17.47 -20.04
CA GLU A 140 -11.60 16.21 -20.77
C GLU A 140 -10.25 15.51 -20.56
N ALA A 141 -9.13 16.24 -20.61
CA ALA A 141 -7.81 15.68 -20.37
C ALA A 141 -7.66 15.20 -18.92
N ALA A 142 -8.15 15.99 -17.95
CA ALA A 142 -8.15 15.63 -16.54
C ALA A 142 -8.95 14.36 -16.27
N ARG A 143 -10.12 14.18 -16.91
CA ARG A 143 -10.93 12.95 -16.81
C ARG A 143 -10.22 11.74 -17.41
N GLN A 144 -9.50 11.90 -18.52
CA GLN A 144 -8.68 10.82 -19.08
C GLN A 144 -7.54 10.43 -18.13
N THR A 145 -6.82 11.41 -17.59
CA THR A 145 -5.78 11.18 -16.58
C THR A 145 -6.36 10.51 -15.33
N TYR A 146 -7.56 10.91 -14.88
CA TYR A 146 -8.24 10.30 -13.74
C TYR A 146 -8.49 8.80 -13.93
N GLU A 147 -9.03 8.40 -15.08
CA GLU A 147 -9.27 6.98 -15.37
C GLU A 147 -7.97 6.18 -15.53
N LEU A 148 -6.91 6.78 -16.10
CA LEU A 148 -5.59 6.16 -16.18
C LEU A 148 -5.02 5.87 -14.78
N VAL A 149 -5.11 6.83 -13.86
CA VAL A 149 -4.63 6.65 -12.47
C VAL A 149 -5.49 5.62 -11.74
N CYS A 150 -6.83 5.64 -11.92
CA CYS A 150 -7.71 4.61 -11.37
C CYS A 150 -7.33 3.21 -11.86
N GLY A 151 -7.04 3.08 -13.16
CA GLY A 151 -6.59 1.82 -13.75
C GLY A 151 -5.26 1.32 -13.16
N ALA A 152 -4.32 2.22 -12.86
CA ALA A 152 -3.07 1.87 -12.20
C ALA A 152 -3.28 1.38 -10.77
N TYR A 153 -4.22 1.97 -10.02
CA TYR A 153 -4.56 1.47 -8.68
C TYR A 153 -5.16 0.07 -8.76
N GLY A 154 -6.04 -0.17 -9.73
CA GLY A 154 -6.58 -1.50 -9.97
C GLY A 154 -5.50 -2.54 -10.30
N ARG A 155 -4.53 -2.19 -11.14
CA ARG A 155 -3.37 -3.06 -11.43
C ARG A 155 -2.51 -3.30 -10.20
N LEU A 156 -2.22 -2.28 -9.40
CA LEU A 156 -1.47 -2.40 -8.15
C LEU A 156 -2.12 -3.43 -7.23
N PHE A 157 -3.42 -3.29 -6.94
CA PHE A 157 -4.12 -4.23 -6.07
C PHE A 157 -4.21 -5.63 -6.68
N GLY A 158 -4.37 -5.74 -8.00
CA GLY A 158 -4.32 -7.01 -8.72
C GLY A 158 -2.96 -7.71 -8.60
N ARG A 159 -1.85 -6.98 -8.76
CA ARG A 159 -0.48 -7.50 -8.56
C ARG A 159 -0.23 -7.95 -7.12
N LEU A 160 -0.80 -7.25 -6.15
CA LEU A 160 -0.77 -7.65 -4.74
C LEU A 160 -1.73 -8.82 -4.44
N GLY A 161 -2.52 -9.29 -5.40
CA GLY A 161 -3.51 -10.35 -5.16
C GLY A 161 -4.58 -9.97 -4.13
N LEU A 162 -4.86 -8.68 -3.96
CA LEU A 162 -5.81 -8.19 -2.97
C LEU A 162 -7.22 -8.08 -3.58
N PRO A 163 -8.26 -8.60 -2.90
CA PRO A 163 -9.63 -8.35 -3.32
C PRO A 163 -9.95 -6.87 -3.05
N PHE A 164 -10.30 -6.13 -4.11
CA PHE A 164 -10.66 -4.72 -3.99
C PHE A 164 -11.92 -4.41 -4.79
N VAL A 165 -12.60 -3.34 -4.37
CA VAL A 165 -13.73 -2.75 -5.10
C VAL A 165 -13.50 -1.25 -5.23
N LYS A 166 -13.67 -0.71 -6.45
CA LYS A 166 -13.75 0.74 -6.70
C LYS A 166 -15.18 1.18 -6.45
N VAL A 167 -15.40 2.08 -5.49
CA VAL A 167 -16.73 2.59 -5.12
C VAL A 167 -16.82 4.08 -5.37
N ARG A 168 -18.00 4.59 -5.76
CA ARG A 168 -18.26 6.04 -5.76
C ARG A 168 -18.24 6.57 -4.33
N ALA A 169 -17.65 7.73 -4.14
CA ALA A 169 -17.41 8.32 -2.81
C ALA A 169 -17.74 9.83 -2.78
N ASP A 170 -17.88 10.37 -1.57
CA ASP A 170 -18.06 11.81 -1.37
C ASP A 170 -16.75 12.57 -1.67
N THR A 171 -16.84 13.86 -1.97
CA THR A 171 -15.67 14.71 -2.25
C THR A 171 -15.10 15.37 -0.98
N GLY A 172 -15.86 15.40 0.11
CA GLY A 172 -15.43 15.84 1.44
C GLY A 172 -14.77 17.21 1.48
N SER A 173 -13.84 17.39 2.43
CA SER A 173 -13.09 18.65 2.60
C SER A 173 -12.06 18.92 1.50
N ILE A 174 -11.64 17.86 0.80
CA ILE A 174 -10.75 17.94 -0.37
C ILE A 174 -11.46 18.70 -1.50
N GLY A 175 -12.77 18.48 -1.66
CA GLY A 175 -13.63 19.09 -2.68
C GLY A 175 -13.46 18.44 -4.06
N GLY A 176 -14.09 19.03 -5.07
CA GLY A 176 -14.10 18.50 -6.44
C GLY A 176 -15.49 18.10 -6.91
N THR A 177 -15.57 17.47 -8.08
CA THR A 177 -16.86 17.07 -8.71
C THR A 177 -17.00 15.56 -8.91
N MET A 178 -15.90 14.80 -8.78
CA MET A 178 -15.91 13.34 -8.93
C MET A 178 -14.90 12.70 -7.99
N SER A 179 -15.31 11.60 -7.34
CA SER A 179 -14.51 10.92 -6.31
C SER A 179 -14.79 9.41 -6.31
N HIS A 180 -13.73 8.61 -6.17
CA HIS A 180 -13.81 7.16 -6.01
C HIS A 180 -12.82 6.68 -4.95
N GLU A 181 -13.31 5.80 -4.09
CA GLU A 181 -12.53 5.06 -3.09
C GLU A 181 -12.21 3.65 -3.60
N PHE A 182 -11.06 3.13 -3.19
CA PHE A 182 -10.65 1.75 -3.39
C PHE A 182 -10.71 1.06 -2.04
N GLN A 183 -11.56 0.05 -1.95
CA GLN A 183 -11.99 -0.57 -0.72
C GLN A 183 -11.61 -2.05 -0.71
N LEU A 184 -11.00 -2.53 0.37
CA LEU A 184 -10.81 -3.95 0.63
C LEU A 184 -11.98 -4.46 1.46
N PRO A 185 -12.84 -5.37 0.94
CA PRO A 185 -13.93 -5.93 1.73
C PRO A 185 -13.41 -6.66 2.96
N ALA A 186 -13.80 -6.20 4.15
CA ALA A 186 -13.37 -6.77 5.43
C ALA A 186 -14.36 -6.40 6.54
N GLU A 187 -14.65 -7.33 7.45
CA GLU A 187 -15.60 -7.09 8.55
C GLU A 187 -15.15 -5.98 9.50
N VAL A 188 -13.84 -5.79 9.70
CA VAL A 188 -13.30 -4.69 10.53
C VAL A 188 -13.45 -3.31 9.88
N GLY A 189 -13.68 -3.27 8.56
CA GLY A 189 -13.72 -2.06 7.75
C GLY A 189 -14.71 -1.01 8.25
N GLU A 190 -14.30 0.25 8.36
CA GLU A 190 -15.16 1.30 8.93
C GLU A 190 -16.25 1.76 7.96
N ASP A 191 -16.03 1.60 6.66
CA ASP A 191 -16.95 2.05 5.63
C ASP A 191 -18.02 1.01 5.35
N ARG A 192 -19.22 1.50 5.05
CA ARG A 192 -20.35 0.68 4.61
C ARG A 192 -20.50 0.83 3.11
N LEU A 193 -20.39 -0.29 2.41
CA LEU A 193 -20.44 -0.34 0.96
C LEU A 193 -21.75 -0.96 0.52
N VAL A 194 -22.28 -0.45 -0.58
CA VAL A 194 -23.36 -1.09 -1.34
C VAL A 194 -22.84 -1.58 -2.67
N LEU A 195 -23.09 -2.85 -2.97
CA LEU A 195 -22.57 -3.54 -4.15
C LEU A 195 -23.72 -4.14 -4.95
N CYS A 196 -23.64 -4.02 -6.26
CA CYS A 196 -24.45 -4.81 -7.17
C CYS A 196 -23.89 -6.25 -7.24
N PRO A 197 -24.70 -7.30 -7.04
CA PRO A 197 -24.25 -8.68 -7.22
C PRO A 197 -23.64 -8.94 -8.60
N GLY A 198 -24.25 -8.38 -9.66
CA GLY A 198 -23.70 -8.40 -11.02
C GLY A 198 -22.49 -7.48 -11.29
N GLY A 199 -21.94 -6.77 -10.30
CA GLY A 199 -20.75 -5.92 -10.45
C GLY A 199 -20.94 -4.59 -11.19
N HIS A 200 -22.17 -4.25 -11.59
CA HIS A 200 -22.46 -3.05 -12.40
C HIS A 200 -22.39 -1.72 -11.61
N PHE A 201 -22.50 -1.78 -10.28
CA PHE A 201 -22.58 -0.60 -9.42
C PHE A 201 -21.95 -0.89 -8.07
N ALA A 202 -21.19 0.07 -7.56
CA ALA A 202 -20.62 0.05 -6.23
C ALA A 202 -20.47 1.48 -5.70
N ALA A 203 -20.88 1.71 -4.45
CA ALA A 203 -20.87 3.03 -3.84
C ALA A 203 -20.65 2.92 -2.33
N ASN A 204 -20.09 3.97 -1.74
CA ASN A 204 -20.16 4.17 -0.30
C ASN A 204 -21.59 4.59 0.07
N VAL A 205 -22.13 4.03 1.16
CA VAL A 205 -23.50 4.31 1.62
C VAL A 205 -23.75 5.80 1.82
N GLU A 206 -22.74 6.58 2.18
CA GLU A 206 -22.82 8.04 2.35
C GLU A 206 -23.21 8.78 1.05
N THR A 207 -22.98 8.18 -0.11
CA THR A 207 -23.32 8.76 -1.42
C THR A 207 -24.69 8.36 -1.96
N LEU A 208 -25.39 7.47 -1.27
CA LEU A 208 -26.70 7.00 -1.69
C LEU A 208 -27.83 7.85 -1.11
N ASN A 209 -28.90 7.97 -1.90
CA ASN A 209 -30.20 8.39 -1.37
C ASN A 209 -30.83 7.21 -0.61
N GLU A 210 -31.58 7.48 0.46
CA GLU A 210 -32.20 6.46 1.33
C GLU A 210 -33.10 5.46 0.57
N GLU A 211 -33.66 5.87 -0.57
CA GLU A 211 -34.57 5.07 -1.40
C GLU A 211 -33.84 4.12 -2.37
N GLN A 212 -32.52 4.27 -2.56
CA GLN A 212 -31.78 3.51 -3.55
C GLN A 212 -31.43 2.11 -3.05
N THR A 213 -32.35 1.16 -3.28
CA THR A 213 -32.21 -0.25 -2.85
C THR A 213 -31.87 -1.23 -3.97
N SER A 214 -31.95 -0.79 -5.23
CA SER A 214 -31.65 -1.59 -6.43
C SER A 214 -30.54 -0.96 -7.26
N CYS A 215 -29.85 -1.81 -8.02
CA CYS A 215 -28.81 -1.39 -8.95
C CYS A 215 -29.42 -0.50 -10.05
N PRO A 216 -28.89 0.71 -10.28
CA PRO A 216 -29.41 1.60 -11.32
C PRO A 216 -29.20 1.07 -12.74
N THR A 217 -28.35 0.06 -12.93
CA THR A 217 -28.03 -0.51 -14.24
C THR A 217 -28.84 -1.78 -14.54
N CYS A 218 -28.87 -2.76 -13.63
CA CYS A 218 -29.53 -4.04 -13.88
C CYS A 218 -30.82 -4.26 -13.06
N GLY A 219 -31.16 -3.37 -12.13
CA GLY A 219 -32.36 -3.49 -11.29
C GLY A 219 -32.28 -4.52 -10.16
N GLU A 220 -31.21 -5.30 -10.04
CA GLU A 220 -31.02 -6.25 -8.95
C GLU A 220 -30.87 -5.56 -7.59
N LYS A 221 -31.27 -6.25 -6.51
CA LYS A 221 -31.14 -5.72 -5.15
C LYS A 221 -29.66 -5.55 -4.77
N LEU A 222 -29.31 -4.38 -4.24
CA LEU A 222 -27.96 -4.10 -3.75
C LEU A 222 -27.68 -4.89 -2.46
N THR A 223 -26.46 -5.40 -2.32
CA THR A 223 -25.96 -6.04 -1.10
C THR A 223 -25.10 -5.06 -0.31
N GLN A 224 -25.05 -5.22 1.01
CA GLN A 224 -24.20 -4.41 1.88
C GLN A 224 -23.02 -5.22 2.39
N THR A 225 -21.86 -4.57 2.46
CA THR A 225 -20.65 -5.12 3.09
C THR A 225 -19.86 -4.01 3.80
N ARG A 226 -18.82 -4.38 4.53
CA ARG A 226 -17.87 -3.45 5.16
C ARG A 226 -16.55 -3.41 4.40
N GLY A 227 -15.90 -2.26 4.39
CA GLY A 227 -14.67 -2.03 3.62
C GLY A 227 -13.60 -1.24 4.38
N ILE A 228 -12.34 -1.56 4.08
CA ILE A 228 -11.18 -0.75 4.48
C ILE A 228 -10.75 0.09 3.28
N GLU A 229 -10.90 1.41 3.38
CA GLU A 229 -10.47 2.35 2.36
C GLU A 229 -8.94 2.40 2.28
N VAL A 230 -8.37 1.92 1.19
CA VAL A 230 -6.92 1.87 0.96
C VAL A 230 -6.43 2.92 -0.03
N GLY A 231 -7.34 3.54 -0.76
CA GLY A 231 -7.03 4.58 -1.74
C GLY A 231 -8.24 5.45 -2.06
N HIS A 232 -7.96 6.68 -2.45
CA HIS A 232 -8.98 7.67 -2.77
C HIS A 232 -8.50 8.55 -3.92
N THR A 233 -9.38 8.80 -4.87
CA THR A 233 -9.07 9.55 -6.09
C THR A 233 -10.12 10.64 -6.30
N PHE A 234 -9.67 11.87 -6.51
CA PHE A 234 -10.51 13.06 -6.66
C PHE A 234 -10.17 13.81 -7.94
N TYR A 235 -11.21 14.25 -8.66
CA TYR A 235 -11.09 15.30 -9.64
C TYR A 235 -11.42 16.64 -8.98
N LEU A 236 -10.42 17.51 -8.87
CA LEU A 236 -10.46 18.76 -8.10
C LEU A 236 -10.91 19.97 -8.95
N GLY A 237 -10.89 19.83 -10.28
CA GLY A 237 -11.09 20.93 -11.20
C GLY A 237 -10.05 22.04 -10.99
N THR A 238 -10.46 23.30 -11.05
CA THR A 238 -9.60 24.47 -10.83
C THR A 238 -9.58 24.98 -9.38
N LYS A 239 -10.06 24.19 -8.40
CA LYS A 239 -10.20 24.62 -7.00
C LYS A 239 -8.91 25.19 -6.41
N TYR A 240 -7.79 24.49 -6.58
CA TYR A 240 -6.50 24.94 -6.03
C TYR A 240 -5.72 25.80 -7.01
N SER A 241 -5.78 25.51 -8.31
CA SER A 241 -5.07 26.31 -9.32
C SER A 241 -5.56 27.75 -9.36
N SER A 242 -6.84 28.00 -9.11
CA SER A 242 -7.38 29.37 -8.98
C SER A 242 -6.88 30.13 -7.74
N VAL A 243 -6.47 29.43 -6.67
CA VAL A 243 -5.96 30.05 -5.42
C VAL A 243 -4.52 30.49 -5.58
N SER A 244 -3.62 29.61 -6.04
CA SER A 244 -2.19 29.91 -6.22
C SER A 244 -1.85 30.44 -7.62
N ASN A 245 -2.85 30.63 -8.49
CA ASN A 245 -2.65 31.00 -9.89
C ASN A 245 -1.72 30.04 -10.66
N ALA A 246 -1.90 28.73 -10.46
CA ALA A 246 -1.21 27.70 -11.25
C ALA A 246 -1.78 27.66 -12.67
N ALA A 247 -1.23 28.50 -13.54
CA ALA A 247 -1.64 28.65 -14.92
C ALA A 247 -0.58 28.11 -15.90
N PHE A 248 -1.03 27.75 -17.10
CA PHE A 248 -0.18 27.42 -18.24
C PHE A 248 -0.57 28.26 -19.46
N TYR A 249 0.32 28.36 -20.44
CA TYR A 249 0.04 29.04 -21.71
C TYR A 249 -0.52 28.06 -22.75
N SER A 250 -1.69 28.38 -23.28
CA SER A 250 -2.36 27.66 -24.37
C SER A 250 -1.57 27.76 -25.70
N PRO A 251 -1.94 26.99 -26.75
CA PRO A 251 -1.35 27.15 -28.09
C PRO A 251 -1.47 28.58 -28.64
N GLU A 252 -2.50 29.33 -28.23
CA GLU A 252 -2.74 30.73 -28.57
C GLU A 252 -2.02 31.73 -27.64
N ASN A 253 -1.10 31.23 -26.80
CA ASN A 253 -0.33 32.00 -25.82
C ASN A 253 -1.22 32.76 -24.81
N LYS A 254 -2.37 32.20 -24.44
CA LYS A 254 -3.24 32.74 -23.40
C LYS A 254 -3.05 31.96 -22.09
N PRO A 255 -2.97 32.64 -20.94
CA PRO A 255 -2.91 31.96 -19.64
C PRO A 255 -4.25 31.26 -19.35
N GLN A 256 -4.19 30.01 -18.94
CA GLN A 256 -5.32 29.18 -18.52
C GLN A 256 -4.96 28.46 -17.23
N LEU A 257 -5.92 28.36 -16.29
CA LEU A 257 -5.73 27.60 -15.06
C LEU A 257 -5.65 26.11 -15.39
N ALA A 258 -4.73 25.40 -14.74
CA ALA A 258 -4.64 23.96 -14.88
C ALA A 258 -5.81 23.25 -14.18
N GLU A 259 -6.37 22.24 -14.84
CA GLU A 259 -7.33 21.33 -14.23
C GLU A 259 -6.60 20.30 -13.39
N MET A 260 -7.07 20.04 -12.17
CA MET A 260 -6.33 19.24 -11.20
C MET A 260 -7.06 17.97 -10.78
N GLY A 261 -6.27 16.94 -10.47
CA GLY A 261 -6.70 15.76 -9.72
C GLY A 261 -5.75 15.43 -8.58
N CYS A 262 -6.25 14.79 -7.53
CA CYS A 262 -5.40 14.22 -6.47
C CYS A 262 -5.73 12.75 -6.19
N TYR A 263 -4.71 11.95 -5.92
CA TYR A 263 -4.80 10.50 -5.88
C TYR A 263 -3.95 9.93 -4.74
N GLY A 264 -4.61 9.50 -3.68
CA GLY A 264 -4.03 8.97 -2.45
C GLY A 264 -4.04 7.44 -2.39
N LEU A 265 -2.96 6.84 -1.90
CA LEU A 265 -2.89 5.46 -1.42
C LEU A 265 -2.29 5.47 -0.02
N GLY A 266 -3.01 4.91 0.96
CA GLY A 266 -2.50 4.80 2.32
C GLY A 266 -1.50 3.64 2.41
N VAL A 267 -0.21 3.89 2.19
CA VAL A 267 0.83 2.83 2.13
C VAL A 267 0.85 1.97 3.40
N SER A 268 0.91 2.59 4.58
CA SER A 268 0.88 1.85 5.85
C SER A 268 -0.47 1.18 6.11
N ARG A 269 -1.56 1.75 5.60
CA ARG A 269 -2.90 1.18 5.70
C ARG A 269 -3.07 -0.04 4.80
N ILE A 270 -2.61 0.01 3.56
CA ILE A 270 -2.56 -1.13 2.61
C ILE A 270 -1.82 -2.29 3.23
N LEU A 271 -0.68 -2.01 3.88
CA LEU A 271 0.10 -3.04 4.56
C LEU A 271 -0.74 -3.76 5.63
N ALA A 272 -1.39 -3.02 6.53
CA ALA A 272 -2.24 -3.63 7.56
C ALA A 272 -3.50 -4.29 7.00
N ALA A 273 -4.17 -3.65 6.02
CA ALA A 273 -5.37 -4.18 5.39
C ALA A 273 -5.07 -5.48 4.63
N SER A 274 -3.90 -5.61 4.02
CA SER A 274 -3.47 -6.84 3.34
C SER A 274 -3.34 -8.02 4.30
N ILE A 275 -2.79 -7.78 5.50
CA ILE A 275 -2.70 -8.78 6.55
C ILE A 275 -4.12 -9.16 7.02
N GLU A 276 -4.97 -8.17 7.27
CA GLU A 276 -6.35 -8.40 7.73
C GLU A 276 -7.13 -9.32 6.77
N VAL A 277 -7.05 -9.07 5.46
CA VAL A 277 -7.86 -9.82 4.48
C VAL A 277 -7.25 -11.17 4.08
N LEU A 278 -5.94 -11.36 4.25
CA LEU A 278 -5.26 -12.59 3.82
C LEU A 278 -4.97 -13.57 4.96
N SER A 279 -4.80 -13.07 6.19
CA SER A 279 -4.37 -13.89 7.33
C SER A 279 -5.46 -14.83 7.82
N THR A 280 -5.04 -15.85 8.55
CA THR A 280 -5.95 -16.77 9.26
C THR A 280 -5.84 -16.55 10.76
N GLU A 281 -6.66 -17.25 11.54
CA GLU A 281 -6.57 -17.23 13.01
C GLU A 281 -5.19 -17.68 13.52
N ASP A 282 -4.49 -18.52 12.74
CA ASP A 282 -3.25 -19.19 13.16
C ASP A 282 -1.96 -18.55 12.63
N GLY A 283 -2.04 -17.60 11.69
CA GLY A 283 -0.85 -17.06 11.05
C GLY A 283 -1.08 -15.84 10.19
N ILE A 284 -0.05 -14.99 10.12
CA ILE A 284 -0.02 -13.82 9.24
C ILE A 284 0.21 -14.30 7.81
N ARG A 285 -0.50 -13.74 6.85
CA ARG A 285 -0.23 -13.93 5.43
C ARG A 285 -0.03 -12.59 4.75
N TRP A 286 1.05 -12.50 3.98
CA TRP A 286 1.38 -11.32 3.19
C TRP A 286 0.98 -11.54 1.74
N PRO A 287 0.68 -10.47 0.98
CA PRO A 287 0.82 -10.53 -0.47
C PRO A 287 2.24 -10.99 -0.83
N SER A 288 2.36 -11.95 -1.74
CA SER A 288 3.65 -12.55 -2.10
C SER A 288 4.71 -11.49 -2.41
N LEU A 289 4.39 -10.49 -3.23
CA LEU A 289 5.30 -9.41 -3.63
C LEU A 289 5.84 -8.56 -2.46
N ILE A 290 5.12 -8.47 -1.34
CA ILE A 290 5.52 -7.60 -0.22
C ILE A 290 5.83 -8.37 1.06
N ALA A 291 5.83 -9.70 1.02
CA ALA A 291 6.29 -10.49 2.15
C ALA A 291 7.70 -10.02 2.57
N PRO A 292 7.97 -9.81 3.88
CA PRO A 292 9.28 -9.34 4.32
C PRO A 292 10.41 -10.22 3.78
N TYR A 293 10.25 -11.53 3.92
CA TYR A 293 11.11 -12.56 3.36
C TYR A 293 10.21 -13.62 2.71
N GLN A 294 10.63 -14.18 1.58
CA GLN A 294 9.92 -15.27 0.92
C GLN A 294 10.11 -16.60 1.63
N LEU A 295 11.31 -16.82 2.19
CA LEU A 295 11.77 -18.15 2.59
C LEU A 295 12.29 -18.18 4.03
N CYS A 296 11.90 -19.21 4.76
CA CYS A 296 12.49 -19.59 6.06
C CYS A 296 12.99 -21.03 6.00
N PHE A 297 14.29 -21.23 6.19
CA PHE A 297 14.94 -22.54 6.25
C PHE A 297 15.07 -22.97 7.71
N ILE A 298 14.57 -24.16 8.04
CA ILE A 298 14.58 -24.73 9.38
C ILE A 298 15.45 -25.99 9.40
N PRO A 299 16.70 -25.92 9.90
CA PRO A 299 17.57 -27.08 10.08
C PRO A 299 17.02 -28.04 11.14
N PRO A 300 17.53 -29.28 11.25
CA PRO A 300 17.16 -30.20 12.30
C PRO A 300 17.31 -29.61 13.71
N LYS A 301 16.65 -30.22 14.69
CA LYS A 301 16.83 -29.83 16.09
C LYS A 301 18.17 -30.37 16.58
N ARG A 302 18.90 -29.58 17.37
CA ARG A 302 20.12 -30.04 18.03
C ARG A 302 19.86 -31.30 18.87
N GLY A 303 20.71 -32.31 18.70
CA GLY A 303 20.62 -33.65 19.31
C GLY A 303 19.56 -34.55 18.68
N SER A 304 19.03 -34.21 17.50
CA SER A 304 18.15 -35.12 16.75
C SER A 304 18.95 -36.01 15.82
N LYS A 305 18.37 -37.16 15.47
CA LYS A 305 18.96 -38.12 14.52
C LYS A 305 19.32 -37.44 13.20
N GLU A 306 18.45 -36.54 12.72
CA GLU A 306 18.64 -35.83 11.46
C GLU A 306 19.81 -34.83 11.52
N GLU A 307 20.15 -34.28 12.69
CA GLU A 307 21.38 -33.48 12.85
C GLU A 307 22.62 -34.36 12.76
N GLU A 308 22.61 -35.52 13.45
CA GLU A 308 23.72 -36.49 13.44
C GLU A 308 23.98 -37.07 12.04
N GLU A 309 22.93 -37.24 11.24
CA GLU A 309 23.00 -37.72 9.84
C GLU A 309 23.20 -36.59 8.80
N GLU A 310 23.87 -35.50 9.21
CA GLU A 310 24.26 -34.36 8.36
C GLU A 310 23.09 -33.57 7.72
N GLY A 311 21.87 -33.68 8.25
CA GLY A 311 20.70 -32.99 7.72
C GLY A 311 20.80 -31.47 7.75
N ALA A 312 21.54 -30.90 8.70
CA ALA A 312 21.84 -29.46 8.74
C ALA A 312 22.71 -29.04 7.55
N VAL A 313 23.79 -29.77 7.27
CA VAL A 313 24.71 -29.52 6.15
C VAL A 313 23.97 -29.63 4.82
N ARG A 314 23.07 -30.62 4.68
CA ARG A 314 22.24 -30.79 3.48
C ARG A 314 21.31 -29.59 3.25
N LEU A 315 20.73 -29.03 4.31
CA LEU A 315 19.85 -27.85 4.21
C LEU A 315 20.64 -26.56 3.93
N GLU A 316 21.78 -26.37 4.58
CA GLU A 316 22.66 -25.22 4.33
C GLU A 316 23.16 -25.24 2.88
N ARG A 317 23.52 -26.41 2.36
CA ARG A 317 23.84 -26.57 0.94
C ARG A 317 22.68 -26.20 0.03
N LEU A 318 21.46 -26.63 0.34
CA LEU A 318 20.27 -26.21 -0.41
C LEU A 318 20.06 -24.68 -0.34
N TYR A 319 20.29 -24.05 0.81
CA TYR A 319 20.21 -22.61 0.99
C TYR A 319 21.18 -21.88 0.05
N ASP A 320 22.45 -22.31 0.02
CA ASP A 320 23.49 -21.73 -0.83
C ASP A 320 23.20 -21.97 -2.33
N ASP A 321 22.85 -23.20 -2.68
CA ASP A 321 22.51 -23.59 -4.05
C ASP A 321 21.28 -22.82 -4.58
N LEU A 322 20.30 -22.54 -3.72
CA LEU A 322 19.13 -21.74 -4.08
C LEU A 322 19.51 -20.27 -4.30
N ALA A 323 20.40 -19.72 -3.47
CA ALA A 323 20.89 -18.35 -3.66
C ALA A 323 21.67 -18.20 -4.97
N GLU A 324 22.39 -19.24 -5.41
CA GLU A 324 23.07 -19.26 -6.70
C GLU A 324 22.10 -19.45 -7.88
N ALA A 325 21.16 -20.40 -7.76
CA ALA A 325 20.21 -20.72 -8.83
C ALA A 325 19.14 -19.62 -9.03
N LEU A 326 18.73 -18.95 -7.94
CA LEU A 326 17.69 -17.92 -7.92
C LEU A 326 18.21 -16.65 -7.22
N PRO A 327 19.12 -15.88 -7.84
CA PRO A 327 19.77 -14.73 -7.20
C PRO A 327 18.80 -13.66 -6.69
N HIS A 328 17.61 -13.54 -7.31
CA HIS A 328 16.57 -12.62 -6.86
C HIS A 328 15.99 -12.98 -5.49
N LEU A 329 16.08 -14.23 -5.05
CA LEU A 329 15.61 -14.70 -3.74
C LEU A 329 16.71 -14.76 -2.67
N ALA A 330 17.98 -14.55 -3.04
CA ALA A 330 19.11 -14.64 -2.10
C ALA A 330 18.96 -13.67 -0.91
N GLY A 331 18.53 -12.43 -1.19
CA GLY A 331 18.27 -11.43 -0.15
C GLY A 331 16.99 -11.70 0.66
N ASP A 332 16.16 -12.64 0.21
CA ASP A 332 14.78 -12.89 0.65
C ASP A 332 14.60 -14.21 1.41
N SER A 333 15.72 -14.79 1.83
CA SER A 333 15.79 -16.07 2.54
C SER A 333 16.39 -15.90 3.93
N VAL A 334 15.79 -16.57 4.93
CA VAL A 334 16.25 -16.58 6.32
C VAL A 334 16.55 -18.00 6.76
N LEU A 335 17.67 -18.21 7.44
CA LEU A 335 17.97 -19.46 8.15
C LEU A 335 17.59 -19.32 9.63
N ASP A 336 16.69 -20.17 10.11
CA ASP A 336 16.31 -20.24 11.52
C ASP A 336 17.25 -21.19 12.30
N ASP A 337 18.43 -20.67 12.61
CA ASP A 337 19.54 -21.35 13.30
C ASP A 337 19.31 -21.60 14.79
N ARG A 338 18.10 -21.31 15.31
CA ARG A 338 17.68 -21.56 16.70
C ARG A 338 17.43 -23.06 16.95
N THR A 339 18.42 -23.90 16.64
CA THR A 339 18.39 -25.37 16.67
C THR A 339 18.09 -25.97 18.05
N GLN A 340 18.24 -25.18 19.13
CA GLN A 340 17.78 -25.54 20.47
C GLN A 340 16.23 -25.68 20.56
N LEU A 341 15.50 -25.01 19.67
CA LEU A 341 14.04 -25.07 19.60
C LEU A 341 13.57 -26.25 18.73
N THR A 342 12.41 -26.81 19.08
CA THR A 342 11.77 -27.84 18.24
C THR A 342 11.39 -27.27 16.87
N ILE A 343 11.39 -28.12 15.84
CA ILE A 343 10.93 -27.74 14.49
C ILE A 343 9.53 -27.12 14.56
N GLY A 344 8.59 -27.77 15.26
CA GLY A 344 7.22 -27.26 15.42
C GLY A 344 7.14 -25.87 16.06
N LYS A 345 8.03 -25.53 17.01
CA LYS A 345 8.08 -24.19 17.60
C LYS A 345 8.60 -23.16 16.59
N ARG A 346 9.61 -23.51 15.79
CA ARG A 346 10.14 -22.65 14.73
C ARG A 346 9.16 -22.45 13.58
N VAL A 347 8.45 -23.49 13.14
CA VAL A 347 7.34 -23.39 12.18
C VAL A 347 6.23 -22.47 12.70
N LYS A 348 5.84 -22.60 13.97
CA LYS A 348 4.85 -21.69 14.59
C LYS A 348 5.33 -20.23 14.60
N ASP A 349 6.61 -19.98 14.86
CA ASP A 349 7.17 -18.64 14.80
C ASP A 349 7.22 -18.11 13.35
N ALA A 350 7.52 -18.97 12.37
CA ALA A 350 7.47 -18.64 10.96
C ALA A 350 6.04 -18.27 10.51
N ASN A 351 5.02 -19.03 10.95
CA ASN A 351 3.60 -18.70 10.70
C ASN A 351 3.19 -17.36 11.29
N LYS A 352 3.72 -17.01 12.47
CA LYS A 352 3.45 -15.72 13.11
C LYS A 352 4.08 -14.54 12.39
N LEU A 353 5.19 -14.75 11.68
CA LEU A 353 5.85 -13.72 10.87
C LEU A 353 5.35 -13.71 9.43
N GLY A 354 4.71 -14.80 8.99
CA GLY A 354 4.06 -14.94 7.71
C GLY A 354 4.99 -15.26 6.54
N TYR A 355 6.03 -16.07 6.76
CA TYR A 355 6.88 -16.50 5.64
C TYR A 355 6.04 -17.28 4.62
N PRO A 356 5.96 -16.88 3.34
CA PRO A 356 5.19 -17.60 2.34
C PRO A 356 5.62 -19.07 2.22
N TYR A 357 6.93 -19.33 2.29
CA TYR A 357 7.51 -20.66 2.19
C TYR A 357 8.40 -20.99 3.40
N VAL A 358 8.24 -22.19 3.95
CA VAL A 358 9.13 -22.74 4.97
C VAL A 358 9.71 -24.06 4.48
N VAL A 359 11.04 -24.14 4.40
CA VAL A 359 11.78 -25.32 3.95
C VAL A 359 12.43 -25.98 5.16
N ILE A 360 12.10 -27.25 5.40
CA ILE A 360 12.46 -27.96 6.62
C ILE A 360 13.28 -29.19 6.29
N ALA A 361 14.41 -29.34 6.98
CA ALA A 361 15.15 -30.60 7.04
C ALA A 361 14.49 -31.52 8.09
N GLY A 362 13.41 -32.17 7.67
CA GLY A 362 12.70 -33.18 8.46
C GLY A 362 13.32 -34.57 8.35
N LYS A 363 12.58 -35.60 8.76
CA LYS A 363 13.06 -37.00 8.79
C LYS A 363 13.64 -37.49 7.45
N ARG A 364 13.03 -37.06 6.35
CA ARG A 364 13.35 -37.50 4.99
C ARG A 364 14.60 -36.82 4.41
N VAL A 365 15.21 -35.87 5.14
CA VAL A 365 16.47 -35.24 4.73
C VAL A 365 17.61 -36.25 4.67
N CYS A 366 17.50 -37.35 5.42
CA CYS A 366 18.50 -38.41 5.50
C CYS A 366 18.37 -39.44 4.37
N GLU A 367 17.32 -39.37 3.55
CA GLU A 367 17.15 -40.21 2.34
C GLU A 367 18.24 -39.90 1.29
N ASP A 368 18.36 -40.79 0.31
CA ASP A 368 19.22 -40.61 -0.87
C ASP A 368 18.36 -40.76 -2.15
N PRO A 369 18.09 -39.67 -2.90
CA PRO A 369 18.53 -38.30 -2.63
C PRO A 369 17.82 -37.65 -1.42
N PRO A 370 18.41 -36.62 -0.77
CA PRO A 370 17.78 -35.90 0.32
C PRO A 370 16.43 -35.29 -0.07
N VAL A 371 15.42 -35.43 0.80
CA VAL A 371 14.09 -34.86 0.60
C VAL A 371 13.75 -33.86 1.70
N PHE A 372 13.35 -32.66 1.29
CA PHE A 372 12.98 -31.54 2.16
C PHE A 372 11.47 -31.38 2.22
N GLU A 373 10.98 -31.00 3.38
CA GLU A 373 9.57 -30.67 3.59
C GLU A 373 9.37 -29.17 3.31
N VAL A 374 8.50 -28.83 2.36
CA VAL A 374 8.25 -27.46 1.92
C VAL A 374 6.79 -27.10 2.23
N TRP A 375 6.60 -26.15 3.12
CA TRP A 375 5.29 -25.64 3.50
C TRP A 375 5.01 -24.37 2.71
N ASN A 376 3.92 -24.36 1.95
CA ASN A 376 3.35 -23.15 1.39
C ASN A 376 2.30 -22.62 2.36
N GLN A 377 2.64 -21.58 3.12
CA GLN A 377 1.74 -21.06 4.16
C GLN A 377 0.50 -20.37 3.60
N SER A 378 0.58 -19.87 2.37
CA SER A 378 -0.55 -19.22 1.69
C SER A 378 -1.64 -20.22 1.33
N THR A 379 -1.27 -21.43 0.87
CA THR A 379 -2.23 -22.49 0.49
C THR A 379 -2.48 -23.52 1.60
N GLY A 380 -1.57 -23.63 2.57
CA GLY A 380 -1.56 -24.70 3.57
C GLY A 380 -1.02 -26.04 3.04
N GLU A 381 -0.51 -26.07 1.81
CA GLU A 381 0.04 -27.26 1.19
C GLU A 381 1.43 -27.60 1.77
N VAL A 382 1.68 -28.90 1.99
CA VAL A 382 2.97 -29.43 2.42
C VAL A 382 3.47 -30.40 1.37
N LEU A 383 4.61 -30.07 0.76
CA LEU A 383 5.27 -30.86 -0.28
C LEU A 383 6.54 -31.50 0.27
N PHE A 384 6.93 -32.63 -0.32
CA PHE A 384 8.19 -33.31 -0.03
C PHE A 384 9.01 -33.37 -1.31
N LEU A 385 10.07 -32.56 -1.41
CA LEU A 385 10.79 -32.30 -2.66
C LEU A 385 12.29 -32.56 -2.49
N THR A 386 12.94 -33.04 -3.55
CA THR A 386 14.41 -33.01 -3.64
C THR A 386 14.88 -31.57 -3.81
N LYS A 387 16.20 -31.35 -3.72
CA LYS A 387 16.82 -30.04 -4.00
C LYS A 387 16.31 -29.41 -5.30
N GLU A 388 16.30 -30.19 -6.39
CA GLU A 388 15.88 -29.73 -7.72
C GLU A 388 14.41 -29.32 -7.72
N GLY A 389 13.55 -30.10 -7.05
CA GLY A 389 12.13 -29.79 -6.92
C GLY A 389 11.87 -28.51 -6.10
N VAL A 390 12.66 -28.26 -5.05
CA VAL A 390 12.56 -27.01 -4.28
C VAL A 390 12.92 -25.80 -5.15
N ILE A 391 14.02 -25.88 -5.91
CA ILE A 391 14.46 -24.81 -6.81
C ILE A 391 13.43 -24.56 -7.92
N GLU A 392 12.89 -25.63 -8.53
CA GLU A 392 11.87 -25.52 -9.57
C GLU A 392 10.59 -24.84 -9.04
N LEU A 393 10.12 -25.25 -7.86
CA LEU A 393 8.95 -24.65 -7.22
C LEU A 393 9.15 -23.15 -6.99
N LEU A 394 10.32 -22.78 -6.45
CA LEU A 394 10.61 -21.40 -6.03
C LEU A 394 11.03 -20.50 -7.19
N SER A 395 11.35 -21.06 -8.36
CA SER A 395 11.64 -20.28 -9.58
C SER A 395 10.49 -19.37 -10.03
N LYS A 396 9.26 -19.69 -9.60
CA LYS A 396 8.03 -18.94 -9.91
C LYS A 396 7.75 -17.81 -8.91
N VAL A 397 8.55 -17.67 -7.85
CA VAL A 397 8.37 -16.64 -6.83
C VAL A 397 8.98 -15.34 -7.31
N GLU A 398 8.16 -14.30 -7.34
CA GLU A 398 8.55 -12.94 -7.72
C GLU A 398 8.84 -12.08 -6.50
N VAL A 399 9.84 -11.20 -6.62
CA VAL A 399 10.13 -10.13 -5.65
C VAL A 399 10.32 -8.79 -6.39
N PRO A 400 9.92 -7.65 -5.80
CA PRO A 400 10.05 -6.32 -6.42
C PRO A 400 11.46 -5.70 -6.41
#